data_AF-A0A2D9HNP2-F1
#
_entry.id   AF-A0A2D9HNP2-F1
#
_cell.length_a   1.000
_cell.length_b   1.000
_cell.length_c   1.000
_cell.angle_alpha   90.00
_cell.angle_beta   90.00
_cell.angle_gamma   90.00
#
_symmetry.space_group_name_H-M   'P 1'
#
loop_
_entity.id
_entity.type
_entity.pdbx_description
1 polymer ?
#
loop_
_entity_poly.entity_id
_entity_poly.type
_entity_poly.pdbx_seq_one_letter_code
_entity_poly.pdbx_strand_id
1 'polypeptide(L)' 'LAQQLVEQDVHHRAAMPGMDPARVDLMPFSVALIEWVLSLGEINDMVRAPYALREGVMSRLERGLPLLPELG' A
#
# COMPACT_ATOMS: atom_id res chain seq x y z
N LEU A 1 5.46 6.59 13.26
CA LEU A 1 4.54 5.53 12.81
C LEU A 1 5.29 4.34 12.21
N ALA A 2 6.17 4.54 11.23
CA ALA A 2 6.95 3.46 10.63
C ALA A 2 7.82 2.69 11.64
N GLN A 3 8.56 3.41 12.49
CA GLN A 3 9.35 2.81 13.57
C GLN A 3 8.51 1.92 14.51
N GLN A 4 7.28 2.34 14.85
CA GLN A 4 6.38 1.56 15.70
C GLN A 4 5.92 0.26 15.02
N LEU A 5 5.77 0.25 13.69
CA LEU A 5 5.44 -0.96 12.94
C LEU A 5 6.60 -1.94 12.89
N VAL A 6 7.85 -1.48 13.00
CA VAL A 6 9.04 -2.35 12.95
C VAL A 6 9.39 -2.91 14.33
N GLU A 7 9.29 -2.09 15.38
CA GLU A 7 9.79 -2.43 16.72
C GLU A 7 8.78 -3.20 17.59
N GLN A 8 7.48 -3.01 17.35
CA GLN A 8 6.43 -3.63 18.18
C GLN A 8 6.20 -5.09 17.79
N ASP A 9 5.79 -5.91 18.75
CA ASP A 9 5.41 -7.30 18.49
C ASP A 9 4.08 -7.42 17.71
N VAL A 10 3.77 -8.65 17.30
CA VAL A 10 2.56 -8.97 16.51
C VAL A 10 1.26 -8.59 17.22
N HIS A 11 1.18 -8.72 18.54
CA HIS A 11 -0.03 -8.41 19.31
C HIS A 11 -0.27 -6.90 19.38
N HIS A 12 0.79 -6.13 19.60
CA HIS A 12 0.73 -4.67 19.59
C HIS A 12 0.35 -4.13 18.21
N ARG A 13 0.93 -4.68 17.13
CA ARG A 13 0.55 -4.31 15.77
C ARG A 13 -0.92 -4.65 15.46
N ALA A 14 -1.38 -5.83 15.85
CA ALA A 14 -2.78 -6.26 15.65
C ALA A 14 -3.79 -5.35 16.35
N ALA A 15 -3.41 -4.71 17.45
CA ALA A 15 -4.25 -3.78 18.19
C ALA A 15 -4.26 -2.35 17.61
N MET A 16 -3.42 -2.03 16.60
CA MET A 16 -3.38 -0.70 16.01
C MET A 16 -4.68 -0.37 15.26
N PRO A 17 -5.27 0.82 15.43
CA PRO A 17 -6.49 1.21 14.73
C PRO A 17 -6.33 1.13 13.20
N GLY A 18 -7.26 0.42 12.55
CA GLY A 18 -7.25 0.24 11.09
C GLY A 18 -6.29 -0.86 10.59
N MET A 19 -5.61 -1.58 11.49
CA MET A 19 -4.83 -2.76 11.13
C MET A 19 -5.75 -3.91 10.71
N ASP A 20 -5.56 -4.41 9.50
CA ASP A 20 -6.19 -5.65 9.03
C ASP A 20 -5.40 -6.85 9.61
N PRO A 21 -6.06 -7.82 10.28
CA PRO A 21 -5.40 -9.02 10.82
C PRO A 21 -4.53 -9.76 9.80
N ALA A 22 -4.95 -9.82 8.54
CA ALA A 22 -4.20 -10.49 7.48
C ALA A 22 -2.91 -9.75 7.07
N ARG A 23 -2.73 -8.50 7.52
CA ARG A 23 -1.58 -7.66 7.18
C ARG A 23 -0.54 -7.57 8.29
N VAL A 24 -0.88 -7.91 9.52
CA VAL A 24 -0.08 -7.66 10.74
C VAL A 24 1.36 -8.15 10.61
N ASP A 25 1.56 -9.34 10.03
CA ASP A 25 2.87 -9.95 9.87
C ASP A 25 3.71 -9.27 8.78
N LEU A 26 3.06 -8.74 7.75
CA LEU A 26 3.71 -8.15 6.58
C LEU A 26 3.91 -6.64 6.70
N MET A 27 3.23 -5.98 7.65
CA MET A 27 3.35 -4.53 7.82
C MET A 27 4.76 -4.00 8.07
N PRO A 28 5.63 -4.66 8.88
CA PRO A 28 7.01 -4.21 9.06
C PRO A 28 7.79 -4.17 7.74
N PHE A 29 7.63 -5.19 6.89
CA PHE A 29 8.29 -5.26 5.59
C PHE A 29 7.71 -4.23 4.61
N SER A 30 6.37 -4.07 4.63
CA SER A 30 5.67 -3.11 3.76
C SER A 30 6.13 -1.68 4.02
N VAL A 31 6.30 -1.30 5.29
CA VAL A 31 6.75 0.06 5.63
C VAL A 31 8.22 0.27 5.31
N ALA A 32 9.08 -0.73 5.55
CA ALA A 32 10.49 -0.66 5.17
C ALA A 32 10.67 -0.47 3.66
N LEU A 33 9.85 -1.16 2.85
CA LEU A 33 9.86 -0.99 1.40
C LEU A 33 9.45 0.43 0.99
N ILE A 34 8.40 0.98 1.60
CA ILE A 34 7.96 2.35 1.33
C ILE A 34 9.08 3.34 1.69
N GLU A 35 9.68 3.23 2.87
CA GLU A 35 10.78 4.10 3.28
C GLU A 35 11.99 3.99 2.34
N TRP A 36 12.33 2.77 1.92
CA TRP A 36 13.40 2.57 0.95
C TRP A 36 13.09 3.25 -0.38
N VAL A 37 11.89 3.09 -0.94
CA VAL A 37 11.50 3.76 -2.19
C VAL A 37 11.52 5.29 -2.04
N LEU A 38 11.02 5.82 -0.93
CA LEU A 38 11.04 7.26 -0.66
C LEU A 38 12.47 7.79 -0.56
N SER A 39 13.42 6.98 -0.07
CA SER A 39 14.84 7.35 0.01
C SER A 39 15.56 7.42 -1.34
N LEU A 40 14.98 6.86 -2.41
CA LEU A 40 15.59 6.85 -3.75
C LEU A 40 15.45 8.17 -4.51
N GLY A 41 14.66 9.12 -4.02
CA GLY A 41 14.45 10.40 -4.69
C GLY A 41 14.08 11.51 -3.72
N GLU A 42 13.79 12.69 -4.26
CA GLU A 42 13.35 13.86 -3.49
C GLU A 42 11.83 13.85 -3.27
N ILE A 43 11.30 12.73 -2.77
CA ILE A 43 9.87 12.58 -2.48
C ILE A 43 9.59 13.15 -1.09
N ASN A 44 9.10 14.38 -1.05
CA ASN A 44 8.82 15.08 0.20
C ASN A 44 7.39 14.83 0.72
N ASP A 45 6.48 14.40 -0.15
CA ASP A 45 5.06 14.24 0.15
C ASP A 45 4.50 12.96 -0.47
N MET A 46 3.58 12.32 0.27
CA MET A 46 2.86 11.15 -0.19
C MET A 46 1.36 11.30 0.08
N VAL A 47 0.55 11.13 -0.96
CA VAL A 47 -0.91 11.21 -0.87
C VAL A 47 -1.51 9.83 -1.08
N ARG A 48 -2.39 9.40 -0.16
CA ARG A 48 -3.08 8.12 -0.26
C ARG A 48 -4.22 8.22 -1.27
N ALA A 49 -4.10 7.50 -2.39
CA ALA A 49 -5.20 7.31 -3.32
C ALA A 49 -6.22 6.29 -2.76
N PRO A 50 -7.54 6.59 -2.78
CA PRO A 50 -8.57 5.64 -2.35
C PRO A 50 -8.84 4.55 -3.39
N TYR A 51 -8.40 4.75 -4.62
CA TYR A 51 -8.64 3.89 -5.77
C TYR A 51 -7.34 3.23 -6.24
N ALA A 52 -7.44 1.98 -6.67
CA ALA A 52 -6.33 1.17 -7.14
C ALA A 52 -6.77 0.34 -8.35
N LEU A 53 -6.32 -0.92 -8.41
CA LEU A 53 -6.55 -1.82 -9.54
C LEU A 53 -8.04 -2.04 -9.83
N ARG A 54 -8.86 -2.26 -8.79
CA ARG A 54 -10.29 -2.55 -8.95
C ARG A 54 -10.99 -1.44 -9.72
N GLU A 55 -10.79 -0.19 -9.32
CA GLU A 55 -11.43 0.96 -9.94
C GLU A 55 -10.87 1.25 -11.33
N GLY A 56 -9.57 0.99 -11.55
CA GLY A 56 -8.97 1.02 -12.88
C GLY A 56 -9.65 0.04 -13.85
N VAL A 57 -9.90 -1.20 -13.40
CA VAL A 57 -10.62 -2.21 -14.19
C VAL A 57 -12.07 -1.79 -14.46
N MET A 58 -12.79 -1.31 -13.45
CA MET A 58 -14.18 -0.84 -13.61
C MET A 58 -14.28 0.32 -14.60
N SER A 59 -13.39 1.31 -14.49
CA SER A 59 -13.36 2.45 -15.42
C SER A 59 -13.08 2.02 -16.86
N ARG A 60 -12.34 0.92 -17.09
CA ARG A 60 -12.05 0.41 -18.43
C ARG A 60 -13.25 -0.35 -19.00
N LEU A 61 -13.91 -1.16 -18.17
CA LEU A 61 -15.16 -1.84 -18.52
C LEU A 61 -16.24 -0.84 -18.97
N GLU A 62 -16.45 0.23 -18.22
CA GLU A 62 -17.42 1.29 -18.55
C GLU A 62 -17.12 1.98 -19.90
N ARG A 63 -15.86 1.99 -20.31
CA ARG A 63 -15.39 2.60 -21.57
C ARG A 63 -15.27 1.60 -22.72
N GLY A 64 -15.62 0.33 -22.52
CA GLY A 64 -15.44 -0.73 -23.53
C GLY A 64 -13.97 -1.01 -23.89
N LEU A 65 -13.04 -0.70 -22.98
CA LEU A 65 -11.60 -0.95 -23.18
C LEU A 65 -11.21 -2.35 -22.68
N PRO A 66 -10.11 -2.94 -23.19
CA PRO A 66 -9.56 -4.20 -22.66
C PRO A 66 -9.30 -4.11 -21.16
N LEU A 67 -9.54 -5.18 -20.39
CA LEU A 67 -9.46 -5.17 -18.91
C LEU A 67 -8.10 -4.71 -18.37
N LEU A 68 -7.03 -5.20 -18.98
CA LEU A 68 -5.65 -4.83 -18.67
C LEU A 68 -5.12 -3.95 -19.81
N PRO A 69 -4.22 -2.99 -19.51
CA PRO A 69 -3.44 -2.32 -20.55
C PRO A 69 -2.55 -3.34 -21.28
N GLU A 70 -2.27 -3.07 -22.54
CA GLU A 70 -1.28 -3.87 -23.28
C GLU A 70 0.08 -3.69 -22.62
N LEU A 71 0.80 -4.80 -22.43
CA LEU A 71 2.20 -4.77 -22.02
C LEU A 71 2.98 -4.36 -23.27
N GLY A 72 3.30 -3.07 -23.38
CA GLY A 72 4.16 -2.53 -24.43
C GLY A 72 5.57 -3.10 -24.38
#